data_AF-A0AAW4SGD6-F1
#
_entry.id   AF-A0AAW4SGD6-F1
#
_cell.length_a   1.000
_cell.length_b   1.000
_cell.length_c   1.000
_cell.angle_alpha   90.00
_cell.angle_beta   90.00
_cell.angle_gamma   90.00
#
_symmetry.space_group_name_H-M   'P 1'
#
loop_
_entity.id
_entity.type
_entity.pdbx_description
1 polymer ?
#
loop_
_entity_poly.entity_id
_entity_poly.type
_entity_poly.pdbx_seq_one_letter_code
_entity_poly.pdbx_strand_id
1 'polypeptide(L)'
;MANIATKRAEQKARIDKYPPLEDDPKPGEHGILLSDQITYFATHHHMIEPFDARNLKPAGYELTVGDEYFMSGEFLDLTDTLTILPFEVAVIKTGEILRLPRFMIARWNIRVTHAYEGLLWVGGPQVDPGYSGHLFCPIYNLSDKPVTLSRGETLALMDFQRTTVFDKRKTEEELKRYPHPPRRLILQDYDIRDFQSALFTRAGRKIEEFGESIRNLETRFITFTQISFAMFAIFLTLLTIYTKVGLNLIETSASLVGSGLVALSVMTFLMAGFTHLQYRLTRLIPDRYGAMMSKRAIEARRFLRFYWLWGFYAMLIVSIAIGALVYTVVDPYFEMIRKNVVGDASHAPSIPVQQIEGRLVAAESAAQQARAEIERLKSEVDTLRGAARTDR
;
A
#
# COMPACT_ATOMS: atom_id res chain seq x y z
N MET A 1 13.06 -36.97 -4.21
CA MET A 1 14.10 -37.54 -3.31
C MET A 1 15.19 -38.30 -4.07
N ALA A 2 14.86 -39.15 -5.06
CA ALA A 2 15.87 -39.88 -5.85
C ALA A 2 16.92 -38.97 -6.53
N ASN A 3 16.49 -37.85 -7.12
CA ASN A 3 17.39 -36.87 -7.77
C ASN A 3 18.44 -36.27 -6.77
N ILE A 4 18.01 -35.93 -5.55
CA ILE A 4 18.89 -35.34 -4.53
C ILE A 4 19.95 -36.34 -4.05
N ALA A 5 19.58 -37.61 -3.87
CA ALA A 5 20.52 -38.65 -3.46
C ALA A 5 21.59 -38.91 -4.53
N THR A 6 21.18 -38.97 -5.81
CA THR A 6 22.10 -39.08 -6.95
C THR A 6 23.05 -37.89 -7.01
N LYS A 7 22.51 -36.67 -6.95
CA LYS A 7 23.30 -35.43 -6.95
C LYS A 7 24.33 -35.40 -5.82
N ARG A 8 23.94 -35.83 -4.61
CA ARG A 8 24.88 -35.92 -3.47
C ARG A 8 25.96 -36.96 -3.72
N ALA A 9 25.63 -38.12 -4.30
CA ALA A 9 26.59 -39.17 -4.62
C ALA A 9 27.58 -38.73 -5.71
N GLU A 10 27.10 -38.05 -6.76
CA GLU A 10 27.93 -37.48 -7.81
C GLU A 10 28.89 -36.42 -7.27
N GLN A 11 28.38 -35.50 -6.44
CA GLN A 11 29.22 -34.47 -5.84
C GLN A 11 30.26 -35.08 -4.89
N LYS A 12 29.88 -36.09 -4.11
CA LYS A 12 30.82 -36.85 -3.28
C LYS A 12 31.90 -37.51 -4.13
N ALA A 13 31.54 -38.17 -5.23
CA ALA A 13 32.50 -38.80 -6.14
C ALA A 13 33.48 -37.78 -6.76
N ARG A 14 33.01 -36.57 -7.13
CA ARG A 14 33.86 -35.48 -7.65
C ARG A 14 34.85 -34.95 -6.60
N ILE A 15 34.44 -34.93 -5.34
CA ILE A 15 35.29 -34.50 -4.22
C ILE A 15 36.31 -35.59 -3.87
N ASP A 16 35.87 -36.84 -3.75
CA ASP A 16 36.73 -37.97 -3.39
C ASP A 16 37.80 -38.28 -4.46
N LYS A 17 37.54 -37.91 -5.73
CA LYS A 17 38.53 -38.06 -6.82
C LYS A 17 39.85 -37.35 -6.51
N TYR A 18 39.81 -36.21 -5.81
CA TYR A 18 40.97 -35.42 -5.44
C TYR A 18 40.85 -34.99 -3.96
N PRO A 19 41.35 -35.80 -3.02
CA PRO A 19 41.29 -35.44 -1.60
C PRO A 19 42.19 -34.22 -1.30
N PRO A 20 41.90 -33.47 -0.20
CA PRO A 20 42.73 -32.35 0.24
C PRO A 20 44.19 -32.74 0.39
N LEU A 21 45.07 -31.86 -0.09
CA LEU A 21 46.51 -32.04 0.06
C LEU A 21 46.90 -31.91 1.54
N GLU A 22 47.57 -32.94 2.06
CA GLU A 22 47.89 -33.08 3.49
C GLU A 22 49.17 -32.33 3.89
N ASP A 23 50.17 -32.29 3.00
CA ASP A 23 51.50 -31.74 3.26
C ASP A 23 51.84 -30.65 2.23
N ASP A 24 52.47 -29.56 2.67
CA ASP A 24 52.85 -28.45 1.77
C ASP A 24 54.06 -28.85 0.92
N PRO A 25 53.94 -28.90 -0.43
CA PRO A 25 55.06 -29.21 -1.32
C PRO A 25 56.11 -28.10 -1.36
N LYS A 26 55.80 -26.89 -0.85
CA LYS A 26 56.70 -25.74 -0.77
C LYS A 26 56.71 -25.19 0.66
N PRO A 27 57.27 -25.93 1.63
CA PRO A 27 57.27 -25.52 3.03
C PRO A 27 58.16 -24.29 3.26
N GLY A 28 57.78 -23.44 4.22
CA GLY A 28 58.58 -22.30 4.66
C GLY A 28 58.20 -20.94 4.06
N GLU A 29 57.36 -20.91 3.03
CA GLU A 29 56.69 -19.69 2.59
C GLU A 29 55.41 -19.49 3.40
N HIS A 30 55.22 -18.33 4.03
CA HIS A 30 53.98 -17.99 4.73
C HIS A 30 53.40 -16.69 4.19
N GLY A 31 52.08 -16.53 4.32
CA GLY A 31 51.36 -15.33 3.88
C GLY A 31 50.32 -15.63 2.80
N ILE A 32 49.89 -14.54 2.15
CA ILE A 32 48.90 -14.59 1.06
C ILE A 32 49.58 -15.11 -0.20
N LEU A 33 48.92 -16.04 -0.89
CA LEU A 33 49.41 -16.58 -2.15
C LEU A 33 49.30 -15.54 -3.26
N LEU A 34 50.40 -15.38 -3.99
CA LEU A 34 50.42 -14.63 -5.23
C LEU A 34 49.93 -15.50 -6.40
N SER A 35 49.63 -14.84 -7.52
CA SER A 35 49.07 -15.43 -8.73
C SER A 35 49.81 -16.68 -9.24
N ASP A 36 51.15 -16.73 -9.12
CA ASP A 36 51.98 -17.87 -9.49
C ASP A 36 51.73 -19.09 -8.58
N GLN A 37 51.61 -18.88 -7.28
CA GLN A 37 51.31 -19.94 -6.32
C GLN A 37 49.86 -20.42 -6.43
N ILE A 38 48.91 -19.50 -6.63
CA ILE A 38 47.50 -19.86 -6.90
C ILE A 38 47.44 -20.74 -8.15
N THR A 39 48.11 -20.34 -9.23
CA THR A 39 48.21 -21.12 -10.47
C THR A 39 48.80 -22.50 -10.20
N TYR A 40 49.94 -22.57 -9.49
CA TYR A 40 50.59 -23.83 -9.15
C TYR A 40 49.63 -24.81 -8.44
N PHE A 41 48.95 -24.37 -7.38
CA PHE A 41 48.03 -25.22 -6.62
C PHE A 41 46.75 -25.56 -7.39
N ALA A 42 46.24 -24.64 -8.21
CA ALA A 42 45.08 -24.90 -9.04
C ALA A 42 45.38 -25.97 -10.11
N THR A 43 46.53 -25.89 -10.79
CA THR A 43 46.87 -26.80 -11.89
C THR A 43 47.43 -28.15 -11.44
N HIS A 44 48.23 -28.18 -10.38
CA HIS A 44 48.90 -29.42 -9.93
C HIS A 44 48.13 -30.15 -8.82
N HIS A 45 47.28 -29.43 -8.09
CA HIS A 45 46.60 -29.96 -6.90
C HIS A 45 45.09 -29.74 -6.91
N HIS A 46 44.51 -29.31 -8.05
CA HIS A 46 43.07 -29.13 -8.22
C HIS A 46 42.42 -28.25 -7.14
N MET A 47 43.18 -27.27 -6.61
CA MET A 47 42.71 -26.38 -5.55
C MET A 47 41.46 -25.59 -5.98
N ILE A 48 41.35 -25.29 -7.27
CA ILE A 48 40.22 -24.60 -7.91
C ILE A 48 39.87 -25.39 -9.17
N GLU A 49 38.62 -25.81 -9.34
CA GLU A 49 38.18 -26.55 -10.53
C GLU A 49 36.75 -26.16 -10.97
N PRO A 50 36.54 -25.70 -12.22
CA PRO A 50 37.57 -25.41 -13.23
C PRO A 50 38.43 -24.20 -12.83
N PHE A 51 39.69 -24.20 -13.27
CA PHE A 51 40.58 -23.04 -13.14
C PHE A 51 40.64 -22.27 -14.46
N ASP A 52 40.32 -20.99 -14.42
CA ASP A 52 40.39 -20.07 -15.56
C ASP A 52 41.39 -18.95 -15.27
N ALA A 53 42.45 -18.87 -16.07
CA ALA A 53 43.49 -17.86 -15.92
C ALA A 53 42.95 -16.42 -16.06
N ARG A 54 41.80 -16.21 -16.72
CA ARG A 54 41.16 -14.89 -16.85
C ARG A 54 40.64 -14.35 -15.53
N ASN A 55 40.33 -15.23 -14.58
CA ASN A 55 39.81 -14.89 -13.26
C ASN A 55 40.94 -14.68 -12.22
N LEU A 56 42.19 -14.93 -12.60
CA LEU A 56 43.34 -14.79 -11.73
C LEU A 56 43.65 -13.31 -11.46
N LYS A 57 43.92 -12.97 -10.19
CA LYS A 57 44.36 -11.66 -9.72
C LYS A 57 45.75 -11.76 -9.10
N PRO A 58 46.46 -10.64 -8.87
CA PRO A 58 47.83 -10.67 -8.34
C PRO A 58 48.00 -11.48 -7.06
N ALA A 59 46.99 -11.46 -6.18
CA ALA A 59 46.98 -12.18 -4.90
C ALA A 59 45.59 -12.76 -4.59
N GLY A 60 44.87 -13.21 -5.62
CA GLY A 60 43.52 -13.75 -5.46
C GLY A 60 42.96 -14.36 -6.73
N TYR A 61 41.73 -14.86 -6.65
CA TYR A 61 41.01 -15.48 -7.76
C TYR A 61 39.54 -15.09 -7.71
N GLU A 62 38.96 -14.75 -8.86
CA GLU A 62 37.53 -14.45 -8.98
C GLU A 62 36.72 -15.74 -9.20
N LEU A 63 35.80 -16.02 -8.27
CA LEU A 63 34.83 -17.11 -8.39
C LEU A 63 33.65 -16.66 -9.25
N THR A 64 33.02 -17.58 -9.95
CA THR A 64 31.90 -17.28 -10.84
C THR A 64 30.54 -17.70 -10.27
N VAL A 65 29.48 -17.12 -10.84
CA VAL A 65 28.11 -17.61 -10.67
C VAL A 65 27.99 -19.02 -11.26
N GLY A 66 27.55 -19.97 -10.44
CA GLY A 66 27.37 -21.37 -10.81
C GLY A 66 26.05 -21.63 -11.53
N ASP A 67 25.64 -22.89 -11.52
CA ASP A 67 24.49 -23.41 -12.26
C ASP A 67 23.25 -23.61 -11.39
N GLU A 68 23.27 -23.22 -10.12
CA GLU A 68 22.17 -23.43 -9.19
C GLU A 68 22.03 -22.27 -8.20
N TYR A 69 20.80 -22.03 -7.77
CA TYR A 69 20.51 -21.05 -6.73
C TYR A 69 19.26 -21.45 -5.95
N PHE A 70 19.08 -20.82 -4.79
CA PHE A 70 17.85 -20.88 -4.02
C PHE A 70 17.25 -19.48 -3.96
N MET A 71 15.98 -19.34 -4.33
CA MET A 71 15.25 -18.06 -4.28
C MET A 71 13.77 -18.35 -4.10
N SER A 72 13.06 -17.49 -3.38
CA SER A 72 11.60 -17.59 -3.21
C SER A 72 11.10 -18.96 -2.70
N GLY A 73 11.91 -19.67 -1.91
CA GLY A 73 11.54 -20.98 -1.32
C GLY A 73 11.88 -22.20 -2.17
N GLU A 74 12.43 -22.01 -3.36
CA GLU A 74 12.70 -23.08 -4.33
C GLU A 74 14.19 -23.21 -4.65
N PHE A 75 14.63 -24.45 -4.90
CA PHE A 75 15.94 -24.75 -5.45
C PHE A 75 15.82 -24.81 -6.98
N LEU A 76 16.56 -23.95 -7.67
CA LEU A 76 16.39 -23.70 -9.10
C LEU A 76 17.73 -23.86 -9.82
N ASP A 77 17.67 -24.37 -11.05
CA ASP A 77 18.81 -24.42 -11.95
C ASP A 77 18.94 -23.07 -12.68
N LEU A 78 20.17 -22.58 -12.81
CA LEU A 78 20.51 -21.37 -13.55
C LEU A 78 21.02 -21.73 -14.95
N THR A 79 20.20 -21.44 -15.96
CA THR A 79 20.57 -21.64 -17.37
C THR A 79 21.33 -20.45 -17.93
N ASP A 80 20.80 -19.23 -17.76
CA ASP A 80 21.37 -18.00 -18.34
C ASP A 80 21.53 -16.89 -17.30
N THR A 81 20.44 -16.32 -16.81
CA THR A 81 20.47 -15.18 -15.86
C THR A 81 19.54 -15.34 -14.67
N LEU A 82 19.98 -14.84 -13.51
CA LEU A 82 19.22 -14.72 -12.27
C LEU A 82 18.97 -13.24 -12.01
N THR A 83 17.71 -12.84 -11.84
CA THR A 83 17.38 -11.46 -11.42
C THR A 83 16.90 -11.47 -9.98
N ILE A 84 17.61 -10.73 -9.11
CA ILE A 84 17.27 -10.54 -7.69
C ILE A 84 16.54 -9.21 -7.56
N LEU A 85 15.27 -9.24 -7.20
CA LEU A 85 14.44 -8.04 -7.08
C LEU A 85 14.87 -7.17 -5.88
N PRO A 86 14.47 -5.88 -5.86
CA PRO A 86 14.70 -5.02 -4.70
C PRO A 86 14.24 -5.68 -3.40
N PHE A 87 15.13 -5.68 -2.41
CA PHE A 87 14.92 -6.30 -1.10
C PHE A 87 14.68 -7.80 -1.13
N GLU A 88 14.97 -8.52 -2.23
CA GLU A 88 14.92 -9.97 -2.30
C GLU A 88 16.25 -10.59 -1.82
N VAL A 89 16.20 -11.89 -1.52
CA VAL A 89 17.36 -12.68 -1.11
C VAL A 89 17.48 -13.92 -1.98
N ALA A 90 18.72 -14.31 -2.26
CA ALA A 90 19.04 -15.52 -2.99
C ALA A 90 20.28 -16.20 -2.38
N VAL A 91 20.39 -17.53 -2.53
CA VAL A 91 21.63 -18.25 -2.23
C VAL A 91 22.18 -18.82 -3.53
N ILE A 92 23.32 -18.29 -3.97
CA ILE A 92 23.91 -18.61 -5.28
C ILE A 92 25.05 -19.61 -5.09
N LYS A 93 25.03 -20.72 -5.83
CA LYS A 93 26.16 -21.65 -5.89
C LYS A 93 27.28 -21.04 -6.73
N THR A 94 28.53 -21.21 -6.31
CA THR A 94 29.72 -20.85 -7.11
C THR A 94 29.99 -21.85 -8.23
N GLY A 95 30.55 -21.40 -9.35
CA GLY A 95 30.87 -22.26 -10.49
C GLY A 95 31.99 -23.26 -10.18
N GLU A 96 32.93 -22.86 -9.34
CA GLU A 96 34.10 -23.63 -8.97
C GLU A 96 33.85 -24.57 -7.79
N ILE A 97 34.49 -25.73 -7.84
CA ILE A 97 34.78 -26.55 -6.66
C ILE A 97 36.13 -26.09 -6.12
N LEU A 98 36.14 -25.73 -4.84
CA LEU A 98 37.37 -25.47 -4.09
C LEU A 98 37.82 -26.74 -3.40
N ARG A 99 39.14 -26.98 -3.36
CA ARG A 99 39.78 -28.05 -2.60
C ARG A 99 40.96 -27.47 -1.86
N LEU A 100 40.70 -26.89 -0.69
CA LEU A 100 41.75 -26.27 0.09
C LEU A 100 42.68 -27.34 0.68
N PRO A 101 44.00 -27.19 0.50
CA PRO A 101 44.97 -27.97 1.27
C PRO A 101 44.76 -27.82 2.79
N ARG A 102 45.22 -28.79 3.57
CA ARG A 102 45.08 -28.76 5.04
C ARG A 102 45.93 -27.72 5.74
N PHE A 103 46.85 -27.10 5.02
CA PHE A 103 47.72 -26.03 5.48
C PHE A 103 47.31 -24.66 4.90
N MET A 104 46.06 -24.51 4.44
CA MET A 104 45.63 -23.29 3.77
C MET A 104 44.20 -22.92 4.12
N ILE A 105 43.96 -21.65 4.44
CA ILE A 105 42.62 -21.06 4.47
C ILE A 105 42.39 -20.28 3.19
N ALA A 106 41.12 -20.00 2.91
CA ALA A 106 40.77 -18.96 1.96
C ALA A 106 39.81 -17.96 2.58
N ARG A 107 39.86 -16.71 2.15
CA ARG A 107 38.88 -15.69 2.50
C ARG A 107 38.22 -15.16 1.25
N TRP A 108 36.94 -14.85 1.33
CA TRP A 108 36.20 -14.38 0.17
C TRP A 108 35.12 -13.38 0.53
N ASN A 109 34.79 -12.54 -0.45
CA ASN A 109 33.67 -11.63 -0.40
C ASN A 109 33.17 -11.40 -1.84
N ILE A 110 31.93 -10.94 -1.99
CA ILE A 110 31.44 -10.50 -3.30
C ILE A 110 32.34 -9.38 -3.85
N ARG A 111 32.42 -9.28 -5.18
CA ARG A 111 33.17 -8.19 -5.80
C ARG A 111 32.56 -6.85 -5.41
N VAL A 112 33.42 -5.84 -5.28
CA VAL A 112 32.99 -4.48 -4.93
C VAL A 112 31.99 -3.90 -5.93
N THR A 113 32.07 -4.31 -7.21
CA THR A 113 31.10 -3.92 -8.24
C THR A 113 29.69 -4.35 -7.87
N HIS A 114 29.51 -5.60 -7.45
CA HIS A 114 28.24 -6.15 -6.99
C HIS A 114 27.78 -5.48 -5.69
N ALA A 115 28.72 -5.15 -4.80
CA ALA A 115 28.42 -4.40 -3.59
C ALA A 115 27.85 -3.00 -3.89
N TYR A 116 28.39 -2.31 -4.91
CA TYR A 116 27.90 -0.99 -5.34
C TYR A 116 26.60 -1.04 -6.13
N GLU A 117 26.24 -2.19 -6.71
CA GLU A 117 24.90 -2.45 -7.25
C GLU A 117 23.86 -2.70 -6.14
N GLY A 118 24.31 -2.79 -4.88
CA GLY A 118 23.48 -2.97 -3.70
C GLY A 118 23.34 -4.42 -3.27
N LEU A 119 24.07 -5.35 -3.87
CA LEU A 119 24.16 -6.72 -3.37
C LEU A 119 25.00 -6.75 -2.09
N LEU A 120 24.49 -7.42 -1.06
CA LEU A 120 25.21 -7.65 0.18
C LEU A 120 25.31 -9.15 0.43
N TRP A 121 26.54 -9.63 0.57
CA TRP A 121 26.79 -11.00 1.00
C TRP A 121 26.77 -11.11 2.53
N VAL A 122 26.14 -12.16 3.04
CA VAL A 122 25.98 -12.42 4.47
C VAL A 122 26.52 -13.80 4.81
N GLY A 123 27.84 -13.91 5.03
CA GLY A 123 28.49 -15.20 5.33
C GLY A 123 29.74 -15.08 6.20
N GLY A 124 30.25 -16.23 6.63
CA GLY A 124 31.54 -16.32 7.33
C GLY A 124 32.68 -16.06 6.35
N PRO A 125 33.64 -15.16 6.66
CA PRO A 125 34.64 -14.70 5.71
C PRO A 125 35.65 -15.78 5.30
N GLN A 126 35.78 -16.85 6.09
CA GLN A 126 36.82 -17.86 5.96
C GLN A 126 36.27 -19.22 5.49
N VAL A 127 37.01 -19.86 4.60
CA VAL A 127 36.90 -21.27 4.23
C VAL A 127 38.04 -22.02 4.91
N ASP A 128 37.68 -23.08 5.66
CA ASP A 128 38.61 -23.80 6.54
C ASP A 128 39.58 -24.72 5.78
N PRO A 129 40.77 -25.01 6.36
CA PRO A 129 41.73 -25.91 5.75
C PRO A 129 41.19 -27.33 5.60
N GLY A 130 41.36 -27.91 4.41
CA GLY A 130 40.80 -29.22 4.08
C GLY A 130 39.35 -29.20 3.57
N TYR A 131 38.73 -28.02 3.42
CA TYR A 131 37.42 -27.90 2.78
C TYR A 131 37.47 -28.38 1.31
N SER A 132 36.42 -29.10 0.88
CA SER A 132 36.27 -29.50 -0.52
C SER A 132 34.82 -29.40 -0.99
N GLY A 133 34.49 -28.45 -1.85
CA GLY A 133 33.12 -28.27 -2.33
C GLY A 133 32.87 -26.94 -3.02
N HIS A 134 31.61 -26.73 -3.41
CA HIS A 134 31.12 -25.44 -3.90
C HIS A 134 30.80 -24.52 -2.72
N LEU A 135 31.13 -23.25 -2.85
CA LEU A 135 30.63 -22.23 -1.92
C LEU A 135 29.22 -21.81 -2.31
N PHE A 136 28.41 -21.53 -1.30
CA PHE A 136 27.05 -21.03 -1.42
C PHE A 136 27.01 -19.61 -0.87
N CYS A 137 26.59 -18.67 -1.71
CA CYS A 137 26.68 -17.23 -1.50
C CYS A 137 25.29 -16.67 -1.19
N PRO A 138 24.88 -16.59 0.10
CA PRO A 138 23.67 -15.88 0.50
C PRO A 138 23.85 -14.38 0.23
N ILE A 139 23.04 -13.84 -0.68
CA ILE A 139 23.07 -12.46 -1.13
C ILE A 139 21.71 -11.81 -0.89
N TYR A 140 21.75 -10.55 -0.45
CA TYR A 140 20.62 -9.67 -0.27
C TYR A 140 20.72 -8.50 -1.26
N ASN A 141 19.67 -8.21 -2.02
CA ASN A 141 19.61 -6.97 -2.80
C ASN A 141 19.06 -5.83 -1.94
N LEU A 142 19.93 -4.97 -1.42
CA LEU A 142 19.53 -3.82 -0.59
C LEU A 142 19.16 -2.57 -1.40
N SER A 143 19.27 -2.63 -2.73
CA SER A 143 18.94 -1.50 -3.61
C SER A 143 17.43 -1.41 -3.88
N ASP A 144 17.02 -0.32 -4.53
CA ASP A 144 15.68 -0.10 -5.07
C ASP A 144 15.53 -0.56 -6.53
N LYS A 145 16.53 -1.27 -7.07
CA LYS A 145 16.56 -1.74 -8.47
C LYS A 145 16.80 -3.25 -8.55
N PRO A 146 16.26 -3.92 -9.58
CA PRO A 146 16.64 -5.31 -9.84
C PRO A 146 18.12 -5.39 -10.20
N VAL A 147 18.80 -6.42 -9.70
CA VAL A 147 20.18 -6.77 -10.09
C VAL A 147 20.14 -8.11 -10.81
N THR A 148 20.69 -8.17 -12.02
CA THR A 148 20.72 -9.37 -12.84
C THR A 148 22.12 -9.91 -12.88
N LEU A 149 22.27 -11.18 -12.51
CA LEU A 149 23.52 -11.92 -12.59
C LEU A 149 23.47 -12.99 -13.69
N SER A 150 24.50 -13.08 -14.52
CA SER A 150 24.65 -14.10 -15.56
C SER A 150 25.47 -15.29 -15.09
N ARG A 151 25.09 -16.50 -15.51
CA ARG A 151 25.87 -17.71 -15.27
C ARG A 151 27.29 -17.55 -15.79
N GLY A 152 28.27 -17.94 -14.97
CA GLY A 152 29.69 -17.86 -15.33
C GLY A 152 30.30 -16.46 -15.22
N GLU A 153 29.52 -15.42 -14.89
CA GLU A 153 30.12 -14.13 -14.56
C GLU A 153 30.83 -14.19 -13.22
N THR A 154 31.80 -13.29 -13.02
CA THR A 154 32.54 -13.14 -11.77
C THR A 154 31.66 -12.61 -10.63
N LEU A 155 31.53 -13.38 -9.55
CA LEU A 155 30.68 -13.13 -8.38
C LEU A 155 31.48 -12.62 -7.17
N ALA A 156 32.58 -13.30 -6.86
CA ALA A 156 33.31 -13.08 -5.62
C ALA A 156 34.82 -13.08 -5.85
N LEU A 157 35.56 -12.35 -5.02
CA LEU A 157 37.02 -12.39 -4.98
C LEU A 157 37.45 -13.23 -3.78
N MET A 158 38.39 -14.14 -4.00
CA MET A 158 38.96 -14.99 -2.97
C MET A 158 40.48 -14.79 -2.87
N ASP A 159 40.99 -14.68 -1.64
CA ASP A 159 42.41 -14.78 -1.33
C ASP A 159 42.71 -16.09 -0.59
N PHE A 160 43.94 -16.55 -0.69
CA PHE A 160 44.41 -17.79 -0.07
C PHE A 160 45.58 -17.48 0.84
N GLN A 161 45.61 -18.10 2.02
CA GLN A 161 46.68 -17.90 2.99
C GLN A 161 47.12 -19.22 3.62
N ARG A 162 48.44 -19.43 3.66
CA ARG A 162 49.00 -20.59 4.37
C ARG A 162 48.82 -20.45 5.88
N THR A 163 48.48 -21.55 6.53
CA THR A 163 48.42 -21.66 7.98
C THR A 163 49.79 -21.97 8.56
N THR A 164 49.88 -22.00 9.90
CA THR A 164 50.98 -22.71 10.57
C THR A 164 50.90 -24.21 10.25
N VAL A 165 52.00 -24.93 10.50
CA VAL A 165 52.11 -26.37 10.21
C VAL A 165 51.04 -27.15 10.99
N PHE A 166 50.27 -27.97 10.27
CA PHE A 166 49.33 -28.91 10.86
C PHE A 166 50.11 -30.11 11.45
N ASP A 167 50.31 -30.13 12.77
CA ASP A 167 51.04 -31.21 13.44
C ASP A 167 50.15 -32.45 13.61
N LYS A 168 50.31 -33.41 12.69
CA LYS A 168 49.56 -34.68 12.65
C LYS A 168 49.74 -35.55 13.91
N ARG A 169 50.69 -35.23 14.79
CA ARG A 169 50.91 -35.96 16.06
C ARG A 169 49.98 -35.51 17.18
N LYS A 170 49.36 -34.33 17.05
CA LYS A 170 48.41 -33.78 18.02
C LYS A 170 47.07 -34.52 17.94
N THR A 171 46.39 -34.63 19.07
CA THR A 171 45.06 -35.23 19.14
C THR A 171 43.99 -34.32 18.50
N GLU A 172 42.82 -34.87 18.16
CA GLU A 172 41.70 -34.11 17.57
C GLU A 172 41.17 -33.01 18.52
N GLU A 173 41.38 -33.17 19.82
CA GLU A 173 41.04 -32.18 20.85
C GLU A 173 42.02 -30.99 20.84
N GLU A 174 43.30 -31.25 20.60
CA GLU A 174 44.35 -30.23 20.50
C GLU A 174 44.40 -29.54 19.13
N LEU A 175 44.06 -30.27 18.06
CA LEU A 175 44.11 -29.79 16.69
C LEU A 175 42.94 -30.37 15.88
N LYS A 176 41.89 -29.56 15.74
CA LYS A 176 40.67 -29.95 15.03
C LYS A 176 40.91 -30.11 13.54
N ARG A 177 40.41 -31.21 12.97
CA ARG A 177 40.50 -31.52 11.56
C ARG A 177 39.17 -31.27 10.88
N TYR A 178 39.19 -30.51 9.77
CA TYR A 178 38.01 -30.37 8.94
C TYR A 178 37.66 -31.74 8.31
N PRO A 179 36.39 -32.20 8.42
CA PRO A 179 36.00 -33.51 7.93
C PRO A 179 36.07 -33.57 6.40
N HIS A 180 36.50 -34.72 5.87
CA HIS A 180 36.48 -35.00 4.44
C HIS A 180 35.72 -36.33 4.20
N PRO A 181 34.67 -36.34 3.35
CA PRO A 181 34.06 -35.17 2.71
C PRO A 181 33.39 -34.22 3.71
N PRO A 182 33.12 -32.95 3.35
CA PRO A 182 32.38 -32.04 4.21
C PRO A 182 30.98 -32.56 4.54
N ARG A 183 30.43 -32.14 5.69
CA ARG A 183 29.06 -32.51 6.10
C ARG A 183 27.97 -32.01 5.15
N ARG A 184 28.23 -30.91 4.44
CA ARG A 184 27.31 -30.29 3.48
C ARG A 184 28.00 -30.28 2.11
N LEU A 185 27.39 -30.96 1.14
CA LEU A 185 27.94 -31.17 -0.19
C LEU A 185 27.15 -30.41 -1.26
N ILE A 186 25.84 -30.34 -1.10
CA ILE A 186 24.92 -29.70 -2.03
C ILE A 186 24.14 -28.59 -1.33
N LEU A 187 23.58 -27.66 -2.11
CA LEU A 187 22.82 -26.52 -1.60
C LEU A 187 21.67 -26.97 -0.67
N GLN A 188 21.04 -28.09 -0.99
CA GLN A 188 19.94 -28.69 -0.23
C GLN A 188 20.34 -29.15 1.17
N ASP A 189 21.64 -29.36 1.46
CA ASP A 189 22.11 -29.78 2.79
C ASP A 189 22.10 -28.64 3.84
N TYR A 190 21.78 -27.40 3.42
CA TYR A 190 21.77 -26.21 4.28
C TYR A 190 20.43 -25.94 4.99
N ASP A 191 19.41 -26.78 4.81
CA ASP A 191 18.07 -26.66 5.42
C ASP A 191 17.48 -25.24 5.34
N ILE A 192 17.54 -24.67 4.14
CA ILE A 192 17.07 -23.31 3.86
C ILE A 192 15.53 -23.34 3.79
N ARG A 193 14.84 -22.87 4.84
CA ARG A 193 13.36 -22.86 4.90
C ARG A 193 12.77 -21.46 4.77
N ASP A 194 13.27 -20.53 5.60
CA ASP A 194 12.68 -19.19 5.76
C ASP A 194 13.61 -18.08 5.26
N PHE A 195 14.41 -18.34 4.23
CA PHE A 195 15.30 -17.34 3.66
C PHE A 195 14.51 -16.38 2.76
N GLN A 196 13.80 -15.47 3.42
CA GLN A 196 13.00 -14.40 2.81
C GLN A 196 13.25 -13.08 3.52
N SER A 197 13.09 -11.99 2.77
CA SER A 197 13.25 -10.64 3.29
C SER A 197 12.10 -10.20 4.20
N ALA A 198 12.46 -9.77 5.41
CA ALA A 198 11.52 -9.15 6.34
C ALA A 198 11.00 -7.79 5.82
N LEU A 199 11.79 -7.09 5.00
CA LEU A 199 11.37 -5.82 4.38
C LEU A 199 10.28 -6.06 3.35
N PHE A 200 10.42 -7.06 2.49
CA PHE A 200 9.40 -7.40 1.49
C PHE A 200 8.07 -7.82 2.15
N THR A 201 8.13 -8.72 3.13
CA THR A 201 6.93 -9.25 3.81
C THR A 201 6.20 -8.23 4.70
N ARG A 202 6.92 -7.35 5.40
CA ARG A 202 6.31 -6.34 6.29
C ARG A 202 5.99 -5.03 5.57
N ALA A 203 6.80 -4.58 4.62
CA ALA A 203 6.52 -3.37 3.85
C ALA A 203 5.35 -3.59 2.89
N GLY A 204 5.29 -4.75 2.21
CA GLY A 204 4.14 -5.11 1.36
C GLY A 204 2.82 -5.06 2.13
N ARG A 205 2.77 -5.70 3.31
CA ARG A 205 1.59 -5.68 4.19
C ARG A 205 1.21 -4.27 4.63
N LYS A 206 2.18 -3.44 5.03
CA LYS A 206 1.92 -2.05 5.40
C LYS A 206 1.44 -1.18 4.22
N ILE A 207 1.93 -1.44 3.00
CA ILE A 207 1.48 -0.76 1.79
C ILE A 207 0.04 -1.16 1.44
N GLU A 208 -0.30 -2.43 1.60
CA GLU A 208 -1.66 -2.93 1.38
C GLU A 208 -2.64 -2.38 2.42
N GLU A 209 -2.29 -2.42 3.71
CA GLU A 209 -3.03 -1.77 4.80
C GLU A 209 -3.22 -0.27 4.55
N PHE A 210 -2.21 0.40 3.98
CA PHE A 210 -2.28 1.80 3.59
C PHE A 210 -3.25 2.02 2.41
N GLY A 211 -3.18 1.16 1.39
CA GLY A 211 -4.07 1.21 0.22
C GLY A 211 -5.54 1.01 0.60
N GLU A 212 -5.83 0.06 1.48
CA GLU A 212 -7.19 -0.15 2.01
C GLU A 212 -7.68 1.03 2.85
N SER A 213 -6.79 1.62 3.68
CA SER A 213 -7.11 2.81 4.46
C SER A 213 -7.46 4.02 3.58
N ILE A 214 -6.75 4.20 2.45
CA ILE A 214 -7.02 5.25 1.46
C ILE A 214 -8.37 5.02 0.77
N ARG A 215 -8.65 3.79 0.30
CA ARG A 215 -9.95 3.47 -0.34
C ARG A 215 -11.12 3.70 0.62
N ASN A 216 -10.98 3.31 1.89
CA ASN A 216 -12.01 3.56 2.90
C ASN A 216 -12.22 5.06 3.16
N LEU A 217 -11.16 5.87 3.11
CA LEU A 217 -11.26 7.33 3.21
C LEU A 217 -11.97 7.94 2.00
N GLU A 218 -11.65 7.47 0.80
CA GLU A 218 -12.29 7.89 -0.45
C GLU A 218 -13.79 7.59 -0.44
N THR A 219 -14.18 6.36 -0.09
CA THR A 219 -15.60 5.97 0.02
C THR A 219 -16.34 6.85 1.03
N ARG A 220 -15.76 7.09 2.22
CA ARG A 220 -16.37 7.99 3.22
C ARG A 220 -16.52 9.42 2.71
N PHE A 221 -15.55 9.90 1.93
CA PHE A 221 -15.60 11.22 1.32
C PHE A 221 -16.72 11.32 0.28
N ILE A 222 -16.88 10.31 -0.58
CA ILE A 222 -17.97 10.24 -1.56
C ILE A 222 -19.32 10.23 -0.85
N THR A 223 -19.52 9.37 0.17
CA THR A 223 -20.77 9.29 0.93
C THR A 223 -21.08 10.59 1.65
N PHE A 224 -20.10 11.23 2.29
CA PHE A 224 -20.29 12.52 2.94
C PHE A 224 -20.68 13.61 1.93
N THR A 225 -20.04 13.63 0.75
CA THR A 225 -20.34 14.58 -0.30
C THR A 225 -21.77 14.39 -0.82
N GLN A 226 -22.19 13.15 -1.06
CA GLN A 226 -23.55 12.80 -1.48
C GLN A 226 -24.61 13.19 -0.43
N ILE A 227 -24.39 12.87 0.85
CA ILE A 227 -25.29 13.26 1.94
C ILE A 227 -25.38 14.79 2.04
N SER A 228 -24.24 15.48 1.91
CA SER A 228 -24.21 16.94 1.97
C SER A 228 -25.00 17.57 0.82
N PHE A 229 -24.88 17.05 -0.41
CA PHE A 229 -25.68 17.50 -1.55
C PHE A 229 -27.17 17.19 -1.38
N ALA A 230 -27.52 16.01 -0.84
CA ALA A 230 -28.91 15.64 -0.57
C ALA A 230 -29.55 16.57 0.47
N MET A 231 -28.85 16.83 1.57
CA MET A 231 -29.28 17.79 2.60
C MET A 231 -29.44 19.20 2.03
N PHE A 232 -28.50 19.63 1.18
CA PHE A 232 -28.58 20.91 0.49
C PHE A 232 -29.82 20.99 -0.41
N ALA A 233 -30.11 19.95 -1.19
CA ALA A 233 -31.29 19.91 -2.06
C ALA A 233 -32.61 19.95 -1.27
N ILE A 234 -32.71 19.17 -0.17
CA ILE A 234 -33.88 19.18 0.72
C ILE A 234 -34.08 20.58 1.31
N PHE A 235 -32.99 21.20 1.79
CA PHE A 235 -33.03 22.53 2.36
C PHE A 235 -33.49 23.58 1.34
N LEU A 236 -32.96 23.54 0.11
CA LEU A 236 -33.34 24.44 -0.98
C LEU A 236 -34.82 24.27 -1.35
N THR A 237 -35.30 23.03 -1.32
CA THR A 237 -36.72 22.70 -1.55
C THR A 237 -37.61 23.27 -0.44
N LEU A 238 -37.25 23.09 0.83
CA LEU A 238 -37.98 23.64 1.98
C LEU A 238 -37.99 25.18 1.98
N LEU A 239 -36.87 25.80 1.61
CA LEU A 239 -36.77 27.26 1.47
C LEU A 239 -37.67 27.79 0.35
N THR A 240 -37.73 27.07 -0.77
CA THR A 240 -38.62 27.40 -1.89
C THR A 240 -40.09 27.29 -1.49
N ILE A 241 -40.45 26.27 -0.70
CA ILE A 241 -41.82 26.12 -0.17
C ILE A 241 -42.13 27.24 0.83
N TYR A 242 -41.21 27.53 1.76
CA TYR A 242 -41.39 28.58 2.77
C TYR A 242 -41.56 29.96 2.14
N THR A 243 -40.73 30.30 1.15
CA THR A 243 -40.87 31.57 0.40
C THR A 243 -42.20 31.62 -0.36
N LYS A 244 -42.66 30.51 -0.93
CA LYS A 244 -43.97 30.41 -1.62
C LYS A 244 -45.17 30.51 -0.66
N VAL A 245 -45.05 30.01 0.56
CA VAL A 245 -46.09 30.09 1.61
C VAL A 245 -46.09 31.47 2.30
N GLY A 246 -44.92 32.06 2.54
CA GLY A 246 -44.77 33.40 3.11
C GLY A 246 -45.21 34.52 2.17
N LEU A 247 -45.18 34.29 0.85
CA LEU A 247 -45.72 35.20 -0.16
C LEU A 247 -47.25 35.39 -0.07
N ASN A 248 -47.98 34.51 0.62
CA ASN A 248 -49.42 34.66 0.81
C ASN A 248 -49.82 35.51 2.03
N LEU A 249 -48.86 35.99 2.84
CA LEU A 249 -49.20 36.65 4.11
C LEU A 249 -48.56 38.02 4.37
N ILE A 250 -47.51 38.46 3.68
CA ILE A 250 -46.91 39.79 3.98
C ILE A 250 -46.39 40.48 2.71
N GLU A 251 -46.96 41.66 2.43
CA GLU A 251 -46.46 42.63 1.45
C GLU A 251 -45.09 43.21 1.86
N THR A 252 -44.19 43.26 0.88
CA THR A 252 -43.02 44.17 0.76
C THR A 252 -41.89 44.11 1.82
N SER A 253 -40.67 43.83 1.32
CA SER A 253 -39.32 44.13 1.84
C SER A 253 -38.50 43.08 2.62
N ALA A 254 -39.00 41.87 2.92
CA ALA A 254 -38.22 40.86 3.66
C ALA A 254 -37.52 39.77 2.82
N SER A 255 -37.72 39.73 1.49
CA SER A 255 -37.31 38.56 0.68
C SER A 255 -35.83 38.54 0.27
N LEU A 256 -35.16 39.69 0.17
CA LEU A 256 -33.74 39.76 -0.23
C LEU A 256 -32.79 39.50 0.95
N VAL A 257 -33.08 40.10 2.12
CA VAL A 257 -32.26 39.94 3.33
C VAL A 257 -32.45 38.54 3.93
N GLY A 258 -33.67 37.99 3.90
CA GLY A 258 -33.94 36.64 4.41
C GLY A 258 -33.28 35.54 3.59
N SER A 259 -33.34 35.61 2.24
CA SER A 259 -32.67 34.65 1.37
C SER A 259 -31.14 34.75 1.45
N GLY A 260 -30.60 35.97 1.57
CA GLY A 260 -29.17 36.21 1.79
C GLY A 260 -28.65 35.65 3.12
N LEU A 261 -29.37 35.87 4.23
CA LEU A 261 -29.03 35.32 5.55
C LEU A 261 -29.08 33.79 5.58
N VAL A 262 -30.02 33.20 4.86
CA VAL A 262 -30.14 31.75 4.73
C VAL A 262 -29.01 31.16 3.90
N ALA A 263 -28.64 31.79 2.77
CA ALA A 263 -27.48 31.39 1.99
C ALA A 263 -26.17 31.47 2.81
N LEU A 264 -26.02 32.53 3.61
CA LEU A 264 -24.90 32.72 4.53
C LEU A 264 -24.84 31.63 5.61
N SER A 265 -25.98 31.24 6.19
CA SER A 265 -26.01 30.21 7.24
C SER A 265 -25.71 28.81 6.70
N VAL A 266 -26.21 28.46 5.50
CA VAL A 266 -25.83 27.22 4.81
C VAL A 266 -24.34 27.20 4.46
N MET A 267 -23.83 28.31 3.94
CA MET A 267 -22.41 28.45 3.63
C MET A 267 -21.55 28.30 4.89
N THR A 268 -21.97 28.89 6.01
CA THR A 268 -21.27 28.77 7.30
C THR A 268 -21.29 27.33 7.82
N PHE A 269 -22.40 26.61 7.67
CA PHE A 269 -22.52 25.20 8.09
C PHE A 269 -21.65 24.26 7.24
N LEU A 270 -21.67 24.42 5.91
CA LEU A 270 -20.80 23.66 5.01
C LEU A 270 -19.32 23.98 5.30
N MET A 271 -19.00 25.24 5.59
CA MET A 271 -17.65 25.63 5.94
C MET A 271 -17.21 25.02 7.26
N ALA A 272 -18.07 25.03 8.29
CA ALA A 272 -17.81 24.41 9.58
C ALA A 272 -17.54 22.91 9.46
N GLY A 273 -18.39 22.19 8.71
CA GLY A 273 -18.22 20.75 8.43
C GLY A 273 -16.91 20.45 7.70
N PHE A 274 -16.57 21.28 6.70
CA PHE A 274 -15.33 21.12 5.95
C PHE A 274 -14.09 21.45 6.78
N THR A 275 -14.12 22.50 7.63
CA THR A 275 -13.03 22.78 8.58
C THR A 275 -12.87 21.68 9.63
N HIS A 276 -13.95 21.08 10.12
CA HIS A 276 -13.87 19.97 11.06
C HIS A 276 -13.25 18.72 10.41
N LEU A 277 -13.61 18.45 9.15
CA LEU A 277 -13.02 17.37 8.36
C LEU A 277 -11.53 17.62 8.08
N GLN A 278 -11.15 18.86 7.73
CA GLN A 278 -9.76 19.25 7.58
C GLN A 278 -8.97 19.08 8.88
N TYR A 279 -9.53 19.50 10.02
CA TYR A 279 -8.90 19.35 11.32
C TYR A 279 -8.64 17.87 11.65
N ARG A 280 -9.63 16.99 11.40
CA ARG A 280 -9.50 15.53 11.54
C ARG A 280 -8.38 14.97 10.65
N LEU A 281 -8.36 15.32 9.36
CA LEU A 281 -7.34 14.86 8.41
C LEU A 281 -5.94 15.34 8.81
N THR A 282 -5.82 16.62 9.18
CA THR A 282 -4.53 17.24 9.54
C THR A 282 -3.98 16.68 10.85
N ARG A 283 -4.83 16.19 11.76
CA ARG A 283 -4.42 15.56 13.02
C ARG A 283 -4.14 14.06 12.89
N LEU A 284 -4.85 13.35 12.01
CA LEU A 284 -4.62 11.91 11.78
C LEU A 284 -3.30 11.62 11.06
N ILE A 285 -2.82 12.53 10.21
CA ILE A 285 -1.58 12.32 9.44
C ILE A 285 -0.33 12.33 10.34
N PRO A 286 -0.12 13.26 11.28
CA PRO A 286 1.05 13.26 12.16
C PRO A 286 1.02 12.14 13.21
N ASP A 287 -0.13 11.91 13.86
CA ASP A 287 -0.24 11.02 15.02
C ASP A 287 -0.08 9.52 14.65
N ARG A 288 -0.35 9.13 13.39
CA ARG A 288 -0.19 7.73 12.92
C ARG A 288 1.02 7.47 12.04
N TYR A 289 1.57 8.46 11.34
CA TYR A 289 2.47 8.20 10.20
C TYR A 289 3.92 8.68 10.37
N GLY A 290 4.28 9.36 11.47
CA GLY A 290 5.66 9.69 11.82
C GLY A 290 6.42 10.54 10.78
N ALA A 291 7.73 10.76 11.03
CA ALA A 291 8.56 11.75 10.32
C ALA A 291 8.76 11.50 8.81
N MET A 292 8.56 10.27 8.31
CA MET A 292 8.81 9.91 6.90
C MET A 292 7.94 10.66 5.89
N MET A 293 6.74 11.10 6.29
CA MET A 293 5.80 11.78 5.39
C MET A 293 5.77 13.31 5.59
N SER A 294 6.67 13.89 6.38
CA SER A 294 6.66 15.33 6.69
C SER A 294 6.65 16.22 5.43
N LYS A 295 7.47 15.90 4.41
CA LYS A 295 7.52 16.68 3.16
C LYS A 295 6.23 16.56 2.33
N ARG A 296 5.71 15.35 2.11
CA ARG A 296 4.47 15.13 1.36
C ARG A 296 3.22 15.62 2.11
N ALA A 297 3.23 15.56 3.43
CA ALA A 297 2.17 16.10 4.27
C ALA A 297 2.12 17.63 4.24
N ILE A 298 3.26 18.31 4.06
CA ILE A 298 3.33 19.76 3.85
C ILE A 298 2.75 20.13 2.49
N GLU A 299 3.09 19.39 1.43
CA GLU A 299 2.53 19.59 0.09
C GLU A 299 1.03 19.34 0.04
N ALA A 300 0.55 18.25 0.65
CA ALA A 300 -0.87 17.97 0.79
C ALA A 300 -1.60 19.09 1.56
N ARG A 301 -1.00 19.63 2.63
CA ARG A 301 -1.55 20.79 3.36
C ARG A 301 -1.65 22.02 2.48
N ARG A 302 -0.65 22.27 1.63
CA ARG A 302 -0.60 23.41 0.71
C ARG A 302 -1.65 23.28 -0.39
N PHE A 303 -1.77 22.08 -0.97
CA PHE A 303 -2.78 21.73 -1.97
C PHE A 303 -4.19 21.90 -1.40
N LEU A 304 -4.49 21.29 -0.24
CA LEU A 304 -5.79 21.42 0.42
C LEU A 304 -6.15 22.88 0.74
N ARG A 305 -5.18 23.70 1.21
CA ARG A 305 -5.40 25.14 1.43
C ARG A 305 -5.69 25.91 0.14
N PHE A 306 -4.98 25.58 -0.95
CA PHE A 306 -5.15 26.25 -2.24
C PHE A 306 -6.53 25.97 -2.85
N TYR A 307 -6.94 24.70 -2.88
CA TYR A 307 -8.26 24.31 -3.38
C TYR A 307 -9.40 24.80 -2.47
N TRP A 308 -9.15 24.96 -1.16
CA TRP A 308 -10.11 25.57 -0.23
C TRP A 308 -10.36 27.05 -0.55
N LEU A 309 -9.30 27.83 -0.80
CA LEU A 309 -9.45 29.23 -1.21
C LEU A 309 -10.22 29.33 -2.53
N TRP A 310 -9.87 28.49 -3.52
CA TRP A 310 -10.57 28.48 -4.81
C TRP A 310 -12.03 28.03 -4.71
N GLY A 311 -12.33 27.00 -3.93
CA GLY A 311 -13.71 26.55 -3.68
C GLY A 311 -14.55 27.62 -2.98
N PHE A 312 -13.95 28.36 -2.03
CA PHE A 312 -14.60 29.50 -1.39
C PHE A 312 -14.93 30.62 -2.38
N TYR A 313 -13.96 31.02 -3.20
CA TYR A 313 -14.18 32.06 -4.22
C TYR A 313 -15.22 31.62 -5.27
N ALA A 314 -15.16 30.37 -5.73
CA ALA A 314 -16.14 29.85 -6.68
C ALA A 314 -17.57 29.86 -6.10
N MET A 315 -17.74 29.44 -4.84
CA MET A 315 -19.05 29.48 -4.17
C MET A 315 -19.54 30.91 -3.94
N LEU A 316 -18.65 31.83 -3.58
CA LEU A 316 -19.00 33.25 -3.43
C LEU A 316 -19.49 33.84 -4.76
N ILE A 317 -18.79 33.57 -5.86
CA ILE A 317 -19.15 34.05 -7.20
C ILE A 317 -20.50 33.46 -7.64
N VAL A 318 -20.72 32.15 -7.45
CA VAL A 318 -21.99 31.50 -7.78
C VAL A 318 -23.15 32.07 -6.95
N SER A 319 -22.92 32.33 -5.66
CA SER A 319 -23.94 32.93 -4.79
C SER A 319 -24.31 34.35 -5.24
N ILE A 320 -23.33 35.18 -5.60
CA ILE A 320 -23.56 36.52 -6.15
C ILE A 320 -24.29 36.43 -7.50
N ALA A 321 -23.88 35.52 -8.38
CA ALA A 321 -24.49 35.34 -9.70
C ALA A 321 -25.94 34.87 -9.63
N ILE A 322 -26.25 33.91 -8.73
CA ILE A 322 -27.63 33.46 -8.48
C ILE A 322 -28.45 34.60 -7.87
N GLY A 323 -27.91 35.35 -6.91
CA GLY A 323 -28.57 36.52 -6.34
C GLY A 323 -28.91 37.57 -7.41
N ALA A 324 -27.98 37.86 -8.32
CA ALA A 324 -28.18 38.76 -9.44
C ALA A 324 -29.21 38.22 -10.44
N LEU A 325 -29.16 36.93 -10.78
CA LEU A 325 -30.13 36.29 -11.67
C LEU A 325 -31.55 36.38 -11.10
N VAL A 326 -31.71 36.02 -9.82
CA VAL A 326 -32.99 36.12 -9.11
C VAL A 326 -33.49 37.55 -9.13
N TYR A 327 -32.63 38.54 -8.86
CA TYR A 327 -32.99 39.95 -8.97
C TYR A 327 -33.50 40.29 -10.38
N THR A 328 -32.74 39.95 -11.43
CA THR A 328 -33.11 40.28 -12.82
C THR A 328 -34.38 39.59 -13.33
N VAL A 329 -34.70 38.39 -12.83
CA VAL A 329 -35.87 37.61 -13.28
C VAL A 329 -37.12 37.94 -12.45
N VAL A 330 -36.95 38.20 -11.16
CA VAL A 330 -38.06 38.35 -10.22
C VAL A 330 -38.54 39.80 -10.12
N ASP A 331 -37.64 40.80 -10.21
CA ASP A 331 -38.00 42.23 -10.09
C ASP A 331 -39.00 42.68 -11.20
N PRO A 332 -38.83 42.32 -12.49
CA PRO A 332 -39.80 42.66 -13.53
C PRO A 332 -41.19 42.03 -13.32
N TYR A 333 -41.22 40.82 -12.73
CA TYR A 333 -42.45 40.09 -12.46
C TYR A 333 -43.27 40.78 -11.35
N PHE A 334 -42.61 41.30 -10.32
CA PHE A 334 -43.25 42.08 -9.26
C PHE A 334 -43.65 43.48 -9.71
N GLU A 335 -42.89 44.12 -10.60
CA GLU A 335 -43.28 45.40 -11.21
C GLU A 335 -44.60 45.28 -12.00
N MET A 336 -44.76 44.17 -12.74
CA MET A 336 -45.97 43.88 -13.52
C MET A 336 -47.20 43.66 -12.62
N ILE A 337 -47.03 42.96 -11.50
CA ILE A 337 -48.09 42.77 -10.50
C ILE A 337 -48.43 44.10 -9.81
N ARG A 338 -47.43 44.91 -9.46
CA ARG A 338 -47.65 46.22 -8.81
C ARG A 338 -48.40 47.20 -9.72
N LYS A 339 -48.12 47.20 -11.04
CA LYS A 339 -48.88 48.01 -12.02
C LYS A 339 -50.32 47.50 -12.22
N ASN A 340 -50.54 46.19 -12.22
CA ASN A 340 -51.88 45.62 -12.41
C ASN A 340 -52.78 45.72 -11.17
N VAL A 341 -52.22 45.81 -9.96
CA VAL A 341 -52.97 45.95 -8.71
C VAL A 341 -53.31 47.41 -8.37
N VAL A 342 -52.47 48.38 -8.78
CA VAL A 342 -52.68 49.82 -8.49
C VAL A 342 -53.46 50.54 -9.61
N GLY A 343 -53.63 49.92 -10.78
CA GLY A 343 -54.24 50.55 -11.96
C GLY A 343 -55.77 50.64 -12.00
N ASP A 344 -56.52 50.06 -11.06
CA ASP A 344 -57.99 50.02 -11.16
C ASP A 344 -58.73 50.16 -9.81
N ALA A 345 -58.22 51.03 -8.93
CA ALA A 345 -58.85 51.34 -7.64
C ALA A 345 -60.03 52.32 -7.73
N SER A 346 -60.86 52.25 -8.79
CA SER A 346 -62.05 53.11 -8.92
C SER A 346 -63.39 52.39 -9.08
N HIS A 347 -63.41 51.07 -9.36
CA HIS A 347 -64.66 50.32 -9.48
C HIS A 347 -64.55 48.90 -8.89
N ALA A 348 -64.55 48.77 -7.57
CA ALA A 348 -64.75 47.48 -6.91
C ALA A 348 -66.25 47.26 -6.62
N PRO A 349 -66.90 46.19 -7.12
CA PRO A 349 -68.25 45.85 -6.69
C PRO A 349 -68.19 45.22 -5.28
N SER A 350 -68.90 45.83 -4.32
CA SER A 350 -69.07 45.29 -2.98
C SER A 350 -69.88 43.99 -3.04
N ILE A 351 -69.24 42.83 -2.86
CA ILE A 351 -69.94 41.57 -2.61
C ILE A 351 -70.50 41.63 -1.18
N PRO A 352 -71.83 41.51 -0.96
CA PRO A 352 -72.40 41.65 0.38
C PRO A 352 -71.99 40.45 1.26
N VAL A 353 -71.32 40.75 2.37
CA VAL A 353 -70.84 39.80 3.40
C VAL A 353 -71.93 38.81 3.86
N GLN A 354 -73.21 39.22 3.81
CA GLN A 354 -74.38 38.39 4.13
C GLN A 354 -74.52 37.13 3.27
N GLN A 355 -74.04 37.16 2.01
CA GLN A 355 -74.18 36.02 1.09
C GLN A 355 -73.15 34.91 1.38
N ILE A 356 -72.01 35.27 1.99
CA ILE A 356 -70.97 34.32 2.41
C ILE A 356 -71.34 33.71 3.76
N GLU A 357 -71.88 34.49 4.70
CA GLU A 357 -72.40 33.97 5.98
C GLU A 357 -73.54 32.96 5.75
N GLY A 358 -74.47 33.23 4.83
CA GLY A 358 -75.55 32.29 4.50
C GLY A 358 -75.05 30.96 3.93
N ARG A 359 -73.96 30.97 3.14
CA ARG A 359 -73.33 29.75 2.61
C ARG A 359 -72.57 28.97 3.68
N LEU A 360 -71.97 29.65 4.65
CA LEU A 360 -71.27 29.01 5.76
C LEU A 360 -72.25 28.30 6.70
N VAL A 361 -73.36 28.95 7.05
CA VAL A 361 -74.42 28.37 7.89
C VAL A 361 -75.11 27.18 7.17
N ALA A 362 -75.35 27.28 5.87
CA ALA A 362 -75.89 26.17 5.08
C ALA A 362 -74.92 24.96 5.07
N ALA A 363 -73.62 25.20 4.92
CA ALA A 363 -72.60 24.15 4.97
C ALA A 363 -72.48 23.49 6.35
N GLU A 364 -72.58 24.26 7.43
CA GLU A 364 -72.59 23.70 8.79
C GLU A 364 -73.83 22.84 9.06
N SER A 365 -75.01 23.29 8.61
CA SER A 365 -76.26 22.52 8.76
C SER A 365 -76.22 21.19 8.00
N ALA A 366 -75.67 21.17 6.78
CA ALA A 366 -75.48 19.95 6.00
C ALA A 366 -74.47 18.98 6.67
N ALA A 367 -73.40 19.51 7.27
CA ALA A 367 -72.43 18.70 8.01
C ALA A 367 -73.04 18.09 9.29
N GLN A 368 -73.95 18.80 9.97
CA GLN A 368 -74.66 18.26 11.14
C GLN A 368 -75.66 17.17 10.75
N GLN A 369 -76.41 17.32 9.65
CA GLN A 369 -77.32 16.29 9.15
C GLN A 369 -76.57 15.00 8.76
N ALA A 370 -75.44 15.13 8.07
CA ALA A 370 -74.60 13.99 7.72
C ALA A 370 -74.06 13.25 8.96
N ARG A 371 -73.71 13.98 10.03
CA ARG A 371 -73.28 13.37 11.30
C ARG A 371 -74.41 12.62 12.00
N ALA A 372 -75.62 13.17 12.02
CA ALA A 372 -76.79 12.51 12.61
C ALA A 372 -77.15 11.21 11.86
N GLU A 373 -77.03 11.21 10.53
CA GLU A 373 -77.28 10.03 9.70
C GLU A 373 -76.25 8.93 9.92
N ILE A 374 -74.97 9.29 10.10
CA ILE A 374 -73.90 8.36 10.46
C ILE A 374 -74.14 7.73 11.85
N GLU A 375 -74.62 8.49 12.84
CA GLU A 375 -74.96 7.92 14.15
C GLU A 375 -76.16 6.98 14.10
N ARG A 376 -77.18 7.31 13.30
CA ARG A 376 -78.33 6.42 13.07
C ARG A 376 -77.91 5.10 12.41
N LEU A 377 -77.04 5.15 11.40
CA LEU A 377 -76.52 3.94 10.75
C LEU A 377 -75.65 3.11 11.71
N LYS A 378 -74.90 3.76 12.60
CA LYS A 378 -74.15 3.06 13.65
C LYS A 378 -75.07 2.32 14.62
N SER A 379 -76.14 2.97 15.10
CA SER A 379 -77.07 2.31 16.02
C SER A 379 -77.79 1.13 15.35
N GLU A 380 -78.13 1.26 14.07
CA GLU A 380 -78.74 0.19 13.28
C GLU A 380 -77.79 -1.00 13.10
N VAL A 381 -76.50 -0.74 12.82
CA VAL A 381 -75.46 -1.78 12.77
C VAL A 381 -75.24 -2.45 14.14
N ASP A 382 -75.28 -1.70 15.24
CA ASP A 382 -75.11 -2.26 16.58
C ASP A 382 -76.33 -3.10 17.01
N THR A 383 -77.55 -2.73 16.61
CA THR A 383 -78.75 -3.57 16.81
C THR A 383 -78.70 -4.86 16.01
N LEU A 384 -78.24 -4.82 14.76
CA LEU A 384 -78.05 -6.02 13.93
C LEU A 384 -76.94 -6.94 14.48
N ARG A 385 -75.85 -6.37 15.02
CA ARG A 385 -74.79 -7.13 15.70
C ARG A 385 -75.25 -7.73 17.04
N GLY A 386 -76.16 -7.06 17.74
CA GLY A 386 -76.81 -7.58 18.95
C GLY A 386 -77.71 -8.77 18.65
N ALA A 387 -78.56 -8.66 17.62
CA ALA A 387 -79.47 -9.74 17.20
C ALA A 387 -78.73 -11.00 16.72
N ALA A 388 -77.57 -10.84 16.06
CA ALA A 388 -76.75 -11.95 15.58
C ALA A 388 -75.96 -12.69 16.70
N ARG A 389 -75.93 -12.18 17.94
CA ARG A 389 -75.29 -12.83 19.09
C ARG A 389 -76.26 -13.65 19.95
N THR A 390 -77.56 -13.58 19.68
CA THR A 390 -78.61 -14.34 20.40
C THR A 390 -79.06 -15.62 19.69
N ASP A 391 -78.46 -15.96 18.54
CA ASP A 391 -78.79 -17.15 17.73
C ASP A 391 -77.59 -18.11 17.56
N ARG A 392 -76.74 -18.22 18.60
CA ARG A 392 -75.71 -19.25 18.73
C ARG A 392 -75.70 -19.87 20.12
#